data_AF-A0A2V8DQT9-F1
#
_entry.id   AF-A0A2V8DQT9-F1
#
_cell.length_a   1.000
_cell.length_b   1.000
_cell.length_c   1.000
_cell.angle_alpha   90.00
_cell.angle_beta   90.00
_cell.angle_gamma   90.00
#
_symmetry.space_group_name_H-M   'P 1'
#
loop_
_entity.id
_entity.type
_entity.pdbx_description
1 polymer ?
#
loop_
_entity_poly.entity_id
_entity_poly.type
_entity_poly.pdbx_seq_one_letter_code
_entity_poly.pdbx_strand_id
1 'polypeptide(L)'
;TLYQFPGPQFKGVTDPGSADHAYYVWVDRYNTLGLGANVPIAEANGGEALLALVNGKFVNIHIPYPMGFFSKYVDGRIDNPNTGWKGRGVWTTTGTRTVFHNEGGTASRPKAYKVQMRPDPLAR
;
A
#
# COMPACT_ATOMS: atom_id res chain seq x y z
N THR A 1 -10.20 17.55 -7.14
CA THR A 1 -9.80 17.78 -5.74
C THR A 1 -8.45 17.14 -5.49
N LEU A 2 -7.56 17.83 -4.78
CA LEU A 2 -6.28 17.26 -4.34
C LEU A 2 -6.41 16.81 -2.87
N TYR A 3 -5.76 15.70 -2.53
CA TYR A 3 -5.75 15.14 -1.18
C TYR A 3 -4.32 15.09 -0.68
N GLN A 4 -4.05 15.73 0.46
CA GLN A 4 -2.74 15.71 1.10
C GLN A 4 -2.53 14.36 1.80
N PHE A 5 -1.41 13.70 1.54
CA PHE A 5 -1.06 12.46 2.24
C PHE A 5 -0.85 12.71 3.74
N PRO A 6 -1.15 11.71 4.60
CA PRO A 6 -1.20 11.90 6.05
C PRO A 6 0.17 11.94 6.74
N GLY A 7 1.25 11.55 6.06
CA GLY A 7 2.60 11.57 6.61
C GLY A 7 3.17 12.98 6.83
N PRO A 8 4.28 13.09 7.58
CA PRO A 8 4.90 14.37 7.94
C PRO A 8 5.43 15.13 6.72
N GLN A 9 5.82 16.40 6.90
CA GLN A 9 6.43 17.22 5.86
C GLN A 9 7.93 17.44 6.13
N PHE A 10 8.71 17.70 5.08
CA PHE A 10 10.10 18.12 5.19
C PHE A 10 10.24 19.44 5.94
N LYS A 11 11.30 19.55 6.74
CA LYS A 11 11.61 20.76 7.52
C LYS A 11 11.77 21.97 6.61
N GLY A 12 11.03 23.04 6.90
CA GLY A 12 11.12 24.32 6.20
C GLY A 12 10.29 24.43 4.91
N VAL A 13 9.61 23.36 4.49
CA VAL A 13 8.66 23.42 3.36
C VAL A 13 7.32 23.98 3.85
N THR A 14 6.88 25.07 3.24
CA THR A 14 5.61 25.74 3.56
C THR A 14 4.46 25.32 2.65
N ASP A 15 4.76 24.76 1.47
CA ASP A 15 3.75 24.27 0.54
C ASP A 15 3.09 22.98 1.07
N PRO A 16 1.78 22.78 0.80
CA PRO A 16 1.08 21.58 1.23
C PRO A 16 1.66 20.34 0.53
N GLY A 17 1.97 19.32 1.33
CA GLY A 17 2.58 18.09 0.83
C GLY A 17 2.89 17.10 1.95
N SER A 18 3.68 16.08 1.61
CA SER A 18 4.08 15.05 2.56
C SER A 18 5.36 14.36 2.10
N ALA A 19 6.17 13.93 3.06
CA ALA A 19 7.34 13.08 2.92
C ALA A 19 6.98 11.59 2.71
N ASP A 20 5.69 11.24 2.60
CA ASP A 20 5.23 9.89 2.24
C ASP A 20 5.79 9.41 0.89
N HIS A 21 6.15 10.33 -0.01
CA HIS A 21 6.89 10.06 -1.24
C HIS A 21 6.26 8.93 -2.09
N ALA A 22 5.01 9.14 -2.51
CA ALA A 22 4.30 8.19 -3.35
C ALA A 22 4.92 8.06 -4.74
N TYR A 23 5.19 6.83 -5.18
CA TYR A 23 5.83 6.58 -6.47
C TYR A 23 4.82 6.54 -7.62
N TYR A 24 3.75 5.77 -7.44
CA TYR A 24 2.64 5.66 -8.37
C TYR A 24 1.31 5.61 -7.64
N VAL A 25 0.24 5.80 -8.41
CA VAL A 25 -1.13 5.56 -7.97
C VAL A 25 -1.71 4.46 -8.85
N TRP A 26 -2.21 3.42 -8.22
CA TRP A 26 -3.02 2.39 -8.86
C TRP A 26 -4.48 2.56 -8.44
N VAL A 27 -5.44 2.18 -9.29
CA VAL A 27 -6.87 2.30 -8.98
C VAL A 27 -7.51 0.92 -8.88
N ASP A 28 -8.03 0.60 -7.71
CA ASP A 28 -8.80 -0.62 -7.46
C ASP A 28 -10.20 -0.50 -8.07
N ARG A 29 -10.28 -0.65 -9.40
CA ARG A 29 -11.54 -0.55 -10.15
C ARG A 29 -12.58 -1.58 -9.72
N TYR A 30 -12.14 -2.75 -9.28
CA TYR A 30 -13.01 -3.92 -9.09
C TYR A 30 -13.20 -4.34 -7.63
N ASN A 31 -12.85 -3.46 -6.67
CA ASN A 31 -12.97 -3.78 -5.25
C ASN A 31 -12.22 -5.07 -4.86
N THR A 32 -11.01 -5.22 -5.41
CA THR A 32 -10.13 -6.36 -5.16
C THR A 32 -9.60 -6.36 -3.73
N LEU A 33 -9.38 -5.19 -3.13
CA LEU A 33 -8.94 -5.08 -1.74
C LEU A 33 -10.10 -5.19 -0.74
N GLY A 34 -11.33 -4.86 -1.14
CA GLY A 34 -12.50 -4.87 -0.25
C GLY A 34 -12.88 -3.51 0.33
N LEU A 35 -12.22 -2.42 -0.09
CA LEU A 35 -12.49 -1.05 0.38
C LEU A 35 -13.50 -0.26 -0.49
N GLY A 36 -14.02 -0.87 -1.55
CA GLY A 36 -14.91 -0.25 -2.52
C GLY A 36 -14.38 -0.32 -3.95
N ALA A 37 -15.23 -0.03 -4.92
CA ALA A 37 -14.82 0.09 -6.33
C ALA A 37 -14.24 1.49 -6.60
N ASN A 38 -13.30 1.56 -7.54
CA ASN A 38 -12.61 2.78 -7.97
C ASN A 38 -11.84 3.49 -6.85
N VAL A 39 -11.26 2.74 -5.93
CA VAL A 39 -10.43 3.28 -4.84
C VAL A 39 -9.01 3.53 -5.35
N PRO A 40 -8.51 4.78 -5.38
CA PRO A 40 -7.11 5.05 -5.66
C PRO A 40 -6.24 4.57 -4.48
N ILE A 41 -5.13 3.93 -4.79
CA ILE A 41 -4.12 3.45 -3.84
C ILE A 41 -2.79 4.06 -4.23
N ALA A 42 -2.26 4.95 -3.38
CA ALA A 42 -0.93 5.52 -3.56
C ALA A 42 0.13 4.62 -2.91
N GLU A 43 1.22 4.40 -3.65
CA GLU A 43 2.36 3.58 -3.25
C GLU A 43 3.39 4.45 -2.52
N ALA A 44 3.21 4.66 -1.21
CA ALA A 44 3.99 5.56 -0.37
C ALA A 44 5.30 4.91 0.14
N ASN A 45 6.40 5.21 -0.54
CA ASN A 45 7.72 4.69 -0.18
C ASN A 45 8.22 5.21 1.17
N GLY A 46 8.06 6.51 1.43
CA GLY A 46 8.53 7.14 2.67
C GLY A 46 7.70 6.74 3.88
N GLY A 47 6.41 6.46 3.68
CA GLY A 47 5.50 5.97 4.71
C GLY A 47 5.46 4.44 4.84
N GLU A 48 6.20 3.71 4.01
CA GLU A 48 6.20 2.24 3.94
C GLU A 48 4.79 1.65 3.93
N ALA A 49 3.92 2.22 3.09
CA ALA A 49 2.48 1.95 3.13
C ALA A 49 1.81 1.99 1.76
N LEU A 50 0.68 1.28 1.68
CA LEU A 50 -0.34 1.52 0.66
C LEU A 50 -1.38 2.48 1.23
N LEU A 51 -1.56 3.63 0.61
CA LEU A 51 -2.50 4.67 1.05
C LEU A 51 -3.77 4.61 0.18
N ALA A 52 -4.81 3.94 0.67
CA ALA A 52 -6.08 3.85 -0.06
C ALA A 52 -6.99 5.05 0.26
N LEU A 53 -7.39 5.80 -0.76
CA LEU A 53 -8.28 6.96 -0.60
C LEU A 53 -9.74 6.52 -0.70
N VAL A 54 -10.40 6.37 0.44
CA VAL A 54 -11.80 5.91 0.54
C VAL A 54 -12.66 7.07 1.02
N ASN A 55 -13.64 7.49 0.21
CA ASN A 55 -14.55 8.59 0.54
C ASN A 55 -13.83 9.87 1.02
N GLY A 56 -12.71 10.19 0.39
CA GLY A 56 -11.90 11.38 0.69
C GLY A 56 -11.03 11.27 1.95
N LYS A 57 -10.92 10.09 2.57
CA LYS A 57 -10.05 9.81 3.72
C LYS A 57 -9.07 8.70 3.40
N PHE A 58 -7.84 8.81 3.88
CA PHE A 58 -6.83 7.77 3.70
C PHE A 58 -7.02 6.64 4.71
N VAL A 59 -7.02 5.41 4.20
CA VAL A 59 -6.80 4.18 4.96
C VAL A 59 -5.34 3.81 4.75
N ASN A 60 -4.53 3.94 5.80
CA ASN A 60 -3.09 3.63 5.75
C ASN A 60 -2.85 2.15 6.05
N ILE A 61 -2.33 1.42 5.06
CA ILE A 61 -1.94 0.03 5.21
C ILE A 61 -0.42 -0.01 5.28
N HIS A 62 0.10 0.20 6.49
CA HIS A 62 1.54 0.21 6.77
C HIS A 62 2.08 -1.23 6.90
N ILE A 63 3.23 -1.49 6.31
CA ILE A 63 3.89 -2.81 6.33
C ILE A 63 5.19 -2.66 7.13
N PRO A 64 5.14 -2.90 8.46
CA PRO A 64 6.22 -2.52 9.35
C PRO A 64 7.43 -3.48 9.28
N TYR A 65 7.25 -4.69 8.73
CA TYR A 65 8.31 -5.69 8.67
C TYR A 65 8.26 -6.56 7.40
N PRO A 66 9.44 -6.93 6.87
CA PRO A 66 10.76 -6.39 7.24
C PRO A 66 10.87 -4.91 6.84
N MET A 67 11.65 -4.14 7.61
CA MET A 67 11.85 -2.70 7.33
C MET A 67 12.47 -2.47 5.94
N GLY A 68 12.24 -1.28 5.38
CA GLY A 68 12.63 -0.92 4.03
C GLY A 68 11.58 -1.33 3.00
N PHE A 69 10.29 -1.18 3.33
CA PHE A 69 9.19 -1.48 2.41
C PHE A 69 8.95 -0.31 1.45
N PHE A 70 9.65 -0.36 0.31
CA PHE A 70 9.41 0.55 -0.81
C PHE A 70 8.30 -0.02 -1.69
N SER A 71 7.04 0.33 -1.40
CA SER A 71 5.89 -0.15 -2.17
C SER A 71 6.04 0.16 -3.66
N LYS A 72 6.05 -0.88 -4.49
CA LYS A 72 5.95 -0.75 -5.95
C LYS A 72 5.05 -1.81 -6.56
N TYR A 73 4.42 -1.49 -7.68
CA TYR A 73 3.66 -2.41 -8.52
C TYR A 73 2.50 -3.05 -7.76
N VAL A 74 1.45 -2.27 -7.50
CA VAL A 74 0.22 -2.78 -6.90
C VAL A 74 -0.69 -3.33 -7.98
N ASP A 75 -1.13 -4.57 -7.82
CA ASP A 75 -2.14 -5.18 -8.68
C ASP A 75 -3.13 -6.03 -7.87
N GLY A 76 -4.41 -5.93 -8.23
CA GLY A 76 -5.49 -6.68 -7.61
C GLY A 76 -5.81 -7.98 -8.34
N ARG A 77 -6.16 -9.03 -7.58
CA ARG A 77 -6.68 -10.27 -8.15
C ARG A 77 -7.81 -10.84 -7.27
N ILE A 78 -8.85 -11.33 -7.93
CA ILE A 78 -9.98 -12.03 -7.33
C ILE A 78 -9.87 -13.49 -7.77
N ASP A 79 -9.46 -14.36 -6.86
CA ASP A 79 -9.39 -15.80 -7.04
C ASP A 79 -10.77 -16.45 -7.04
N ASN A 80 -11.65 -16.00 -6.15
CA ASN A 80 -13.03 -16.49 -6.07
C ASN A 80 -13.95 -15.40 -5.51
N PRO A 81 -14.92 -14.88 -6.29
CA PRO A 81 -15.81 -13.82 -5.82
C PRO A 81 -16.74 -14.28 -4.67
N ASN A 82 -16.99 -15.59 -4.54
CA ASN A 82 -17.95 -16.16 -3.59
C ASN A 82 -17.36 -16.43 -2.20
N THR A 83 -16.04 -16.28 -1.99
CA THR A 83 -15.38 -16.54 -0.69
C THR A 83 -15.05 -15.26 0.09
N GLY A 84 -15.71 -14.15 -0.26
CA GLY A 84 -15.58 -12.88 0.45
C GLY A 84 -14.17 -12.29 0.37
N TRP A 85 -13.63 -11.89 1.52
CA TRP A 85 -12.30 -11.28 1.62
C TRP A 85 -11.14 -12.26 1.36
N LYS A 86 -11.37 -13.57 1.56
CA LYS A 86 -10.34 -14.60 1.36
C LYS A 86 -10.00 -14.83 -0.10
N GLY A 87 -11.01 -14.74 -0.97
CA GLY A 87 -10.89 -14.96 -2.41
C GLY A 87 -10.41 -13.74 -3.18
N ARG A 88 -9.98 -12.67 -2.50
CA ARG A 88 -9.49 -11.45 -3.13
C ARG A 88 -8.29 -10.90 -2.37
N GLY A 89 -7.51 -10.07 -3.04
CA GLY A 89 -6.43 -9.33 -2.42
C GLY A 89 -5.72 -8.46 -3.44
N VAL A 90 -4.81 -7.65 -2.92
CA VAL A 90 -3.83 -6.95 -3.74
C VAL A 90 -2.45 -7.52 -3.48
N TRP A 91 -1.64 -7.53 -4.52
CA TRP A 91 -0.24 -7.88 -4.47
C TRP A 91 0.58 -6.64 -4.71
N THR A 92 1.67 -6.52 -3.97
CA THR A 92 2.65 -5.46 -4.17
C THR A 92 4.04 -6.02 -3.97
N THR A 93 5.05 -5.34 -4.48
CA THR A 93 6.45 -5.73 -4.30
C THR A 93 7.18 -4.71 -3.44
N THR A 94 8.24 -5.15 -2.78
CA THR A 94 9.29 -4.21 -2.38
C THR A 94 10.13 -3.89 -3.60
N GLY A 95 9.97 -2.67 -4.12
CA GLY A 95 10.64 -2.16 -5.30
C GLY A 95 11.98 -1.48 -5.01
N THR A 96 12.61 -1.81 -3.88
CA THR A 96 13.96 -1.35 -3.54
C THR A 96 14.99 -2.03 -4.44
N ARG A 97 15.93 -1.24 -4.96
CA ARG A 97 17.05 -1.75 -5.79
C ARG A 97 18.22 -2.23 -4.94
N THR A 98 18.19 -1.90 -3.66
CA THR A 98 19.27 -2.17 -2.71
C THR A 98 18.76 -3.05 -1.58
N VAL A 99 18.12 -4.18 -1.91
CA VAL A 99 17.55 -5.15 -0.94
C VAL A 99 18.55 -5.59 0.13
N PHE A 100 19.85 -5.52 -0.17
CA PHE A 100 20.93 -5.87 0.76
C PHE A 100 21.20 -4.83 1.86
N HIS A 101 20.58 -3.65 1.80
CA HIS A 101 20.54 -2.69 2.90
C HIS A 101 19.35 -2.91 3.86
N ASN A 102 18.41 -3.77 3.49
CA ASN A 102 17.28 -4.10 4.35
C ASN A 102 17.66 -5.19 5.37
N GLU A 103 16.72 -5.48 6.26
CA GLU A 103 16.81 -6.62 7.17
C GLU A 103 17.17 -7.93 6.42
N GLY A 104 18.15 -8.65 6.94
CA GLY A 104 18.71 -9.86 6.31
C GLY A 104 19.90 -9.64 5.38
N GLY A 105 20.31 -8.39 5.12
CA GLY A 105 21.57 -8.07 4.43
C GLY A 105 21.69 -8.70 3.04
N THR A 106 22.89 -9.16 2.67
CA THR A 106 23.17 -9.75 1.34
C THR A 106 22.39 -11.04 1.03
N ALA A 107 21.79 -11.69 2.05
CA ALA A 107 20.89 -12.83 1.87
C ALA A 107 19.45 -12.40 1.49
N SER A 108 19.12 -11.12 1.65
CA SER A 108 17.80 -10.57 1.30
C SER A 108 17.52 -10.69 -0.21
N ARG A 109 16.25 -10.87 -0.54
CA ARG A 109 15.75 -11.03 -1.91
C ARG A 109 14.49 -10.17 -2.08
N PRO A 110 14.17 -9.74 -3.33
CA PRO A 110 12.88 -9.11 -3.61
C PRO A 110 11.72 -9.99 -3.12
N LYS A 111 10.68 -9.35 -2.60
CA LYS A 111 9.49 -10.03 -2.05
C LYS A 111 8.23 -9.49 -2.70
N ALA A 112 7.28 -10.39 -2.94
CA ALA A 112 5.90 -10.06 -3.21
C ALA A 112 5.10 -10.19 -1.90
N TYR A 113 4.24 -9.21 -1.63
CA TYR A 113 3.38 -9.14 -0.47
C TYR A 113 1.95 -9.27 -0.93
N LYS A 114 1.20 -10.21 -0.35
CA LYS A 114 -0.26 -10.27 -0.50
C LYS A 114 -0.90 -9.53 0.66
N VAL A 115 -1.71 -8.53 0.35
CA VAL A 115 -2.50 -7.77 1.32
C VAL A 115 -3.96 -8.16 1.16
N GLN A 116 -4.60 -8.52 2.27
CA GLN A 116 -6.03 -8.83 2.32
C GLN A 116 -6.66 -8.03 3.46
N MET A 117 -7.82 -7.44 3.18
CA MET A 117 -8.59 -6.68 4.17
C MET A 117 -9.80 -7.48 4.61
N ARG A 118 -9.93 -7.70 5.92
CA ARG A 118 -11.14 -8.30 6.48
C ARG A 118 -12.25 -7.25 6.56
N PRO A 119 -13.52 -7.62 6.37
CA PRO A 119 -14.65 -6.70 6.55
C PRO A 119 -14.82 -6.30 8.03
N ASP A 120 -14.44 -7.19 8.95
CA ASP A 120 -14.43 -6.96 10.39
C ASP A 120 -13.32 -7.81 11.06
N PRO A 121 -12.91 -7.48 12.31
CA PRO A 121 -11.83 -8.19 13.00
C PRO A 121 -12.11 -9.67 13.29
N LEU A 122 -13.37 -10.10 13.32
CA LEU A 122 -13.79 -11.46 13.66
C LEU A 122 -14.09 -12.33 12.43
N ALA A 123 -14.08 -11.75 11.23
CA ALA A 123 -14.32 -12.45 9.97
C ALA A 123 -13.37 -13.64 9.82
N ARG A 124 -13.93 -14.84 9.69
CA ARG A 124 -13.16 -16.09 9.66
C ARG A 124 -12.72 -16.51 8.29
#